data_AF-A0A7W4CM38-F1
#
_entry.id   AF-A0A7W4CM38-F1
#
_cell.length_a   1.000
_cell.length_b   1.000
_cell.length_c   1.000
_cell.angle_alpha   90.00
_cell.angle_beta   90.00
_cell.angle_gamma   90.00
#
_symmetry.space_group_name_H-M   'P 1'
#
loop_
_entity.id
_entity.type
_entity.pdbx_description
1 polymer ?
#
loop_
_entity_poly.entity_id
_entity_poly.type
_entity_poly.pdbx_seq_one_letter_code
_entity_poly.pdbx_strand_id
1 'polypeptide(L)'
;MDELIWSAQDVGEVLGLIPDDVGGIVINTAEAVYAAPPSQHTMFRTPFFKFFFDERGRPRAYRAISQQAYGDLWNASKYGLWGHILGKSFIRAKADVGRMPLHHKKQERINGFLMRQQAPQLVLRHYDTLSPEMWKEKHLRRIRSEVSVPMAGRFRERQQALIAEAEARDGNAGLDQLYLRMSTLPPGILAECLTEGFVRVIRPEAHLLAQDHS
;
A
#
# COMPACT_ATOMS: atom_id res chain seq x y z
N MET A 1 -8.95 -3.09 9.60
CA MET A 1 -7.55 -3.52 9.44
C MET A 1 -7.14 -3.11 8.04
N ASP A 2 -6.17 -2.22 7.91
CA ASP A 2 -5.68 -1.69 6.63
C ASP A 2 -4.36 -2.34 6.21
N GLU A 3 -3.67 -3.02 7.14
CA GLU A 3 -2.36 -3.60 6.89
C GLU A 3 -2.16 -4.94 7.60
N LEU A 4 -1.44 -5.84 6.94
CA LEU A 4 -1.04 -7.14 7.44
C LEU A 4 0.42 -7.42 7.11
N ILE A 5 1.18 -7.88 8.11
CA ILE A 5 2.53 -8.41 7.86
C ILE A 5 2.39 -9.77 7.21
N TRP A 6 3.24 -10.04 6.22
CA TRP A 6 3.34 -11.34 5.58
C TRP A 6 4.80 -11.75 5.43
N SER A 7 5.04 -13.06 5.54
CA SER A 7 6.30 -13.70 5.19
C SER A 7 6.05 -15.09 4.63
N ALA A 8 6.98 -15.59 3.82
CA ALA A 8 7.00 -16.98 3.38
C ALA A 8 7.46 -17.95 4.48
N GLN A 9 8.10 -17.43 5.54
CA GLN A 9 8.56 -18.17 6.71
C GLN A 9 7.75 -17.73 7.93
N ASP A 10 7.89 -18.44 9.06
CA ASP A 10 7.33 -17.95 10.31
C ASP A 10 7.92 -16.58 10.66
N VAL A 11 7.06 -15.64 11.06
CA VAL A 11 7.49 -14.26 11.36
C VAL A 11 8.44 -14.26 12.56
N GLY A 12 8.22 -15.12 13.56
CA GLY A 12 9.10 -15.28 14.71
C GLY A 12 10.49 -15.77 14.30
N GLU A 13 10.58 -16.73 13.40
CA GLU A 13 11.85 -17.20 12.84
C GLU A 13 12.61 -16.08 12.11
N VAL A 14 11.92 -15.35 11.21
CA VAL A 14 12.53 -14.22 10.49
C VAL A 14 13.03 -13.15 11.45
N LEU A 15 12.24 -12.82 12.47
CA LEU A 15 12.64 -11.85 13.50
C LEU A 15 13.77 -12.37 14.39
N GLY A 16 13.85 -13.68 14.62
CA GLY A 16 14.93 -14.34 15.36
C GLY A 16 16.29 -14.27 14.65
N LEU A 17 16.29 -14.17 13.32
CA LEU A 17 17.51 -13.97 12.53
C LEU A 17 18.04 -12.54 12.56
N ILE A 18 17.26 -11.58 13.06
CA ILE A 18 17.68 -10.17 13.12
C ILE A 18 18.72 -10.01 14.23
N PRO A 19 19.93 -9.48 13.93
CA PRO A 19 20.99 -9.31 14.92
C PRO A 19 20.56 -8.51 16.14
N ASP A 20 21.18 -8.83 17.28
CA ASP A 20 20.82 -8.23 18.57
C ASP A 20 21.08 -6.73 18.65
N ASP A 21 22.03 -6.22 17.87
CA ASP A 21 22.34 -4.80 17.76
C ASP A 21 21.43 -4.04 16.78
N VAL A 22 20.45 -4.71 16.17
CA VAL A 22 19.40 -4.07 15.36
C VAL A 22 18.19 -3.79 16.24
N GLY A 23 17.89 -2.51 16.41
CA GLY A 23 16.72 -2.01 17.15
C GLY A 23 15.53 -1.66 16.27
N GLY A 24 15.73 -1.45 14.96
CA GLY A 24 14.67 -1.14 14.02
C GLY A 24 14.86 -1.79 12.66
N ILE A 25 13.82 -2.46 12.18
CA ILE A 25 13.74 -2.97 10.81
C ILE A 25 12.74 -2.15 10.02
N VAL A 26 12.99 -1.99 8.72
CA VAL A 26 12.07 -1.41 7.74
C VAL A 26 11.66 -2.52 6.79
N ILE A 27 10.35 -2.64 6.56
CA ILE A 27 9.79 -3.64 5.64
C ILE A 27 9.13 -2.95 4.45
N ASN A 28 9.18 -3.61 3.30
CA ASN A 28 8.59 -3.05 2.08
C ASN A 28 7.06 -3.16 2.12
N THR A 29 6.39 -2.12 1.64
CA THR A 29 4.95 -2.14 1.43
C THR A 29 4.63 -2.77 0.08
N ALA A 30 3.64 -3.66 0.06
CA ALA A 30 3.01 -4.15 -1.16
C ALA A 30 1.52 -3.84 -1.10
N GLU A 31 0.98 -3.27 -2.17
CA GLU A 31 -0.38 -2.74 -2.19
C GLU A 31 -1.34 -3.68 -2.91
N ALA A 32 -2.46 -3.98 -2.27
CA ALA A 32 -3.50 -4.81 -2.85
C ALA A 32 -4.04 -4.19 -4.16
N VAL A 33 -4.12 -5.03 -5.19
CA VAL A 33 -4.82 -4.74 -6.45
C VAL A 33 -5.80 -5.88 -6.73
N TYR A 34 -6.82 -5.62 -7.55
CA TYR A 34 -7.92 -6.58 -7.71
C TYR A 34 -8.16 -6.92 -9.18
N ALA A 35 -8.49 -8.18 -9.44
CA ALA A 35 -8.92 -8.63 -10.77
C ALA A 35 -10.39 -8.26 -11.08
N ALA A 36 -11.16 -7.96 -10.04
CA ALA A 36 -12.56 -7.57 -10.10
C ALA A 36 -12.86 -6.59 -8.95
N PRO A 37 -13.92 -5.76 -9.06
CA PRO A 37 -14.27 -4.82 -7.99
C PRO A 37 -14.41 -5.53 -6.63
N PRO A 38 -13.67 -5.09 -5.59
CA PRO A 38 -13.84 -5.66 -4.27
C PRO A 38 -15.12 -5.17 -3.60
N SER A 39 -15.67 -6.01 -2.72
CA SER A 39 -16.75 -5.67 -1.79
C SER A 39 -16.21 -5.66 -0.36
N GLN A 40 -17.02 -5.23 0.61
CA GLN A 40 -16.66 -5.30 2.04
C GLN A 40 -16.25 -6.72 2.47
N HIS A 41 -16.85 -7.75 1.88
CA HIS A 41 -16.59 -9.15 2.24
C HIS A 41 -15.40 -9.77 1.48
N THR A 42 -15.03 -9.20 0.34
CA THR A 42 -14.00 -9.76 -0.56
C THR A 42 -12.71 -8.94 -0.60
N MET A 43 -12.67 -7.77 0.02
CA MET A 43 -11.52 -6.85 -0.03
C MET A 43 -10.21 -7.45 0.51
N PHE A 44 -10.26 -8.40 1.45
CA PHE A 44 -9.06 -9.08 1.97
C PHE A 44 -8.73 -10.39 1.24
N ARG A 45 -9.51 -10.76 0.21
CA ARG A 45 -9.35 -12.04 -0.49
C ARG A 45 -8.47 -11.96 -1.74
N THR A 46 -8.06 -10.76 -2.16
CA THR A 46 -7.17 -10.64 -3.33
C THR A 46 -5.81 -11.26 -3.03
N PRO A 47 -5.28 -12.10 -3.93
CA PRO A 47 -3.92 -12.58 -3.81
C PRO A 47 -2.91 -11.63 -4.48
N PHE A 48 -3.35 -10.55 -5.12
CA PHE A 48 -2.52 -9.74 -6.00
C PHE A 48 -2.01 -8.49 -5.28
N PHE A 49 -0.68 -8.38 -5.19
CA PHE A 49 -0.03 -7.24 -4.54
C PHE A 49 0.98 -6.58 -5.47
N LYS A 50 0.79 -5.29 -5.72
CA LYS A 50 1.72 -4.42 -6.42
C LYS A 50 2.89 -4.05 -5.52
N PHE A 51 4.10 -4.27 -6.01
CA PHE A 51 5.33 -3.87 -5.34
C PHE A 51 5.88 -2.57 -5.93
N PHE A 52 6.31 -1.67 -5.06
CA PHE A 52 6.98 -0.44 -5.48
C PHE A 52 8.45 -0.72 -5.71
N PHE A 53 8.92 -0.43 -6.92
CA PHE A 53 10.35 -0.43 -7.20
C PHE A 53 10.91 0.97 -6.96
N ASP A 54 12.14 1.04 -6.47
CA ASP A 54 12.85 2.31 -6.43
C ASP A 54 13.19 2.76 -7.86
N GLU A 55 13.38 4.07 -8.04
CA GLU A 55 13.77 4.65 -9.33
C GLU A 55 15.15 4.15 -9.82
N ARG A 56 15.91 3.44 -8.96
CA ARG A 56 17.25 2.93 -9.25
C ARG A 56 17.24 1.50 -9.80
N GLY A 57 16.20 0.70 -9.52
CA GLY A 57 16.15 -0.72 -9.84
C GLY A 57 15.61 -1.06 -11.22
N ARG A 58 14.48 -0.46 -11.64
CA ARG A 58 13.83 -0.70 -12.96
C ARG A 58 12.94 0.48 -13.46
N PRO A 59 13.44 1.71 -13.56
CA PRO A 59 12.60 2.91 -13.77
C PRO A 59 11.79 2.92 -15.08
N ARG A 60 12.33 2.39 -16.20
CA ARG A 60 11.65 2.47 -17.50
C ARG A 60 10.49 1.48 -17.63
N ALA A 61 10.71 0.21 -17.30
CA ALA A 61 9.66 -0.81 -17.35
C ALA A 61 8.55 -0.50 -16.34
N TYR A 62 8.92 -0.12 -15.11
CA TYR A 62 7.99 0.29 -14.07
C TYR A 62 7.08 1.44 -14.51
N ARG A 63 7.67 2.49 -15.10
CA ARG A 63 6.92 3.64 -15.62
C ARG A 63 6.00 3.23 -16.77
N ALA A 64 6.48 2.47 -17.76
CA ALA A 64 5.69 2.09 -18.92
C ALA A 64 4.46 1.26 -18.53
N ILE A 65 4.66 0.19 -17.76
CA ILE A 65 3.58 -0.70 -17.30
C ILE A 65 2.58 0.07 -16.43
N SER A 66 3.07 0.94 -15.54
CA SER A 66 2.19 1.72 -14.68
C SER A 66 1.42 2.80 -15.45
N GLN A 67 2.01 3.41 -16.47
CA GLN A 67 1.31 4.33 -17.36
C GLN A 67 0.25 3.60 -18.21
N GLN A 68 0.53 2.38 -18.64
CA GLN A 68 -0.44 1.55 -19.34
C GLN A 68 -1.59 1.11 -18.41
N ALA A 69 -1.28 0.76 -17.16
CA ALA A 69 -2.26 0.33 -16.17
C ALA A 69 -3.16 1.47 -15.68
N TYR A 70 -2.57 2.63 -15.39
CA TYR A 70 -3.25 3.72 -14.68
C TYR A 70 -3.50 4.96 -15.54
N GLY A 71 -2.86 5.07 -16.72
CA GLY A 71 -3.02 6.21 -17.63
C GLY A 71 -2.66 7.54 -16.96
N ASP A 72 -3.59 8.49 -17.03
CA ASP A 72 -3.52 9.80 -16.38
C ASP A 72 -3.46 9.73 -14.84
N LEU A 73 -3.88 8.62 -14.23
CA LEU A 73 -3.80 8.40 -12.78
C LEU A 73 -2.38 8.06 -12.31
N TRP A 74 -1.47 7.69 -13.21
CA TRP A 74 -0.11 7.27 -12.87
C TRP A 74 0.61 8.27 -11.94
N ASN A 75 0.57 9.56 -12.26
CA ASN A 75 1.25 10.57 -11.45
C ASN A 75 0.68 10.68 -10.03
N ALA A 76 -0.58 10.30 -9.85
CA ALA A 76 -1.23 10.21 -8.54
C ALA A 76 -0.97 8.87 -7.83
N SER A 77 -0.62 7.80 -8.56
CA SER A 77 -0.43 6.44 -8.03
C SER A 77 1.02 5.96 -7.93
N LYS A 78 1.99 6.77 -8.40
CA LYS A 78 3.43 6.42 -8.45
C LYS A 78 4.07 6.13 -7.09
N TYR A 79 3.45 6.58 -6.00
CA TYR A 79 3.94 6.42 -4.63
C TYR A 79 3.05 5.49 -3.78
N GLY A 80 2.49 4.46 -4.42
CA GLY A 80 1.29 3.79 -3.94
C GLY A 80 0.06 4.50 -4.47
N LEU A 81 -1.01 3.73 -4.69
CA LEU A 81 -2.32 4.27 -5.06
C LEU A 81 -2.75 5.35 -4.06
N TRP A 82 -2.21 5.33 -2.83
CA TRP A 82 -2.61 6.26 -1.75
C TRP A 82 -1.45 6.91 -0.95
N GLY A 83 -0.22 6.86 -1.46
CA GLY A 83 0.90 7.65 -0.92
C GLY A 83 1.71 7.00 0.21
N HIS A 84 1.71 5.68 0.32
CA HIS A 84 2.56 4.94 1.27
C HIS A 84 3.65 4.13 0.54
N ILE A 85 4.70 4.81 0.05
CA ILE A 85 5.97 4.11 -0.26
C ILE A 85 6.72 3.78 1.01
N LEU A 86 6.67 4.71 1.98
CA LEU A 86 7.43 4.57 3.21
C LEU A 86 6.85 3.40 3.98
N GLY A 87 7.58 2.29 3.94
CA GLY A 87 7.33 1.13 4.77
C GLY A 87 7.20 1.50 6.24
N LYS A 88 6.66 0.59 7.03
CA LYS A 88 6.61 0.73 8.48
C LYS A 88 7.89 0.19 9.12
N SER A 89 8.26 0.80 10.24
CA SER A 89 9.35 0.34 11.08
C SER A 89 8.81 -0.50 12.21
N PHE A 90 9.45 -1.64 12.44
CA PHE A 90 9.23 -2.47 13.61
C PHE A 90 10.41 -2.29 14.55
N ILE A 91 10.10 -1.98 15.80
CA ILE A 91 11.11 -1.62 16.79
C ILE A 91 11.22 -2.76 17.79
N ARG A 92 12.45 -3.19 18.03
CA ARG A 92 12.75 -4.21 19.04
C ARG A 92 12.37 -3.67 20.41
N ALA A 93 11.59 -4.42 21.19
CA ALA A 93 11.07 -3.96 22.48
C ALA A 93 12.16 -3.49 23.47
N LYS A 94 13.34 -4.14 23.47
CA LYS A 94 14.48 -3.75 24.33
C LYS A 94 15.27 -2.53 23.84
N ALA A 95 15.02 -2.06 22.61
CA ALA A 95 15.74 -0.92 22.07
C ALA A 95 15.13 0.38 22.59
N ASP A 96 15.87 1.08 23.46
CA ASP A 96 15.49 2.43 23.85
C ASP A 96 15.77 3.41 22.71
N VAL A 97 14.74 3.70 21.95
CA VAL A 97 14.82 4.56 20.78
C VAL A 97 14.07 5.88 21.00
N GLY A 98 13.63 6.18 22.22
CA GLY A 98 12.78 7.34 22.54
C GLY A 98 11.42 7.31 21.82
N ARG A 99 10.97 8.46 21.29
CA ARG A 99 9.62 8.60 20.67
C ARG A 99 9.42 7.71 19.45
N MET A 100 8.36 6.88 19.42
CA MET A 100 8.05 6.07 18.23
C MET A 100 7.74 6.93 16.99
N PRO A 101 8.40 6.65 15.84
CA PRO A 101 8.04 7.27 14.57
C PRO A 101 6.81 6.60 13.98
N LEU A 102 6.09 7.32 13.11
CA LEU A 102 5.00 6.73 12.33
C LEU A 102 5.50 5.79 11.22
N HIS A 103 6.65 6.11 10.61
CA HIS A 103 7.22 5.34 9.49
C HIS A 103 8.55 4.69 9.87
N HIS A 104 9.62 5.47 10.05
CA HIS A 104 10.92 4.96 10.51
C HIS A 104 11.72 6.06 11.20
N LYS A 105 12.75 5.67 11.95
CA LYS A 105 13.69 6.61 12.56
C LYS A 105 14.60 7.21 11.50
N LYS A 106 14.73 8.54 11.48
CA LYS A 106 15.65 9.24 10.55
C LYS A 106 17.13 8.94 10.86
N GLN A 107 17.44 8.75 12.14
CA GLN A 107 18.79 8.40 12.60
C GLN A 107 19.08 6.94 12.28
N GLU A 108 20.30 6.66 11.81
CA GLU A 108 20.73 5.31 11.50
C GLU A 108 20.97 4.49 12.77
N ARG A 109 21.61 5.08 13.78
CA ARG A 109 21.81 4.45 15.09
C ARG A 109 21.23 5.29 16.22
N ILE A 110 20.68 4.62 17.23
CA ILE A 110 20.19 5.22 18.49
C ILE A 110 20.62 4.32 19.63
N ASN A 111 21.33 4.87 20.63
CA ASN A 111 21.76 4.13 21.82
C ASN A 111 22.45 2.78 21.50
N GLY A 112 23.29 2.77 20.46
CA GLY A 112 24.00 1.56 20.00
C GLY A 112 23.23 0.70 19.00
N PHE A 113 21.92 0.85 18.87
CA PHE A 113 21.09 0.05 17.96
C PHE A 113 21.02 0.60 16.54
N LEU A 114 21.11 -0.26 15.53
CA LEU A 114 20.78 0.05 14.13
C LEU A 114 19.26 0.12 13.93
N MET A 115 18.77 1.19 13.28
CA MET A 115 17.34 1.52 13.24
C MET A 115 16.65 1.36 11.88
N ARG A 116 17.42 1.04 10.83
CA ARG A 116 16.93 0.98 9.44
C ARG A 116 17.42 -0.24 8.68
N GLN A 117 17.51 -1.37 9.36
CA GLN A 117 17.85 -2.63 8.70
C GLN A 117 16.70 -3.04 7.78
N GLN A 118 16.99 -3.36 6.52
CA GLN A 118 15.99 -3.92 5.62
C GLN A 118 15.74 -5.39 5.97
N ALA A 119 14.47 -5.79 6.00
CA ALA A 119 14.04 -7.18 6.18
C ALA A 119 13.21 -7.62 4.96
N PRO A 120 13.84 -7.96 3.82
CA PRO A 120 13.15 -8.26 2.56
C PRO A 120 12.27 -9.52 2.62
N GLN A 121 12.44 -10.37 3.64
CA GLN A 121 11.62 -11.55 3.90
C GLN A 121 10.23 -11.18 4.45
N LEU A 122 10.08 -9.95 4.95
CA LEU A 122 8.82 -9.42 5.46
C LEU A 122 8.25 -8.41 4.47
N VAL A 123 6.94 -8.49 4.27
CA VAL A 123 6.18 -7.56 3.43
C VAL A 123 5.01 -7.04 4.24
N LEU A 124 4.78 -5.73 4.17
CA LEU A 124 3.57 -5.09 4.66
C LEU A 124 2.52 -5.10 3.55
N ARG A 125 1.58 -6.04 3.60
CA ARG A 125 0.41 -6.01 2.71
C ARG A 125 -0.50 -4.88 3.14
N HIS A 126 -0.62 -3.87 2.30
CA HIS A 126 -1.51 -2.73 2.50
C HIS A 126 -2.78 -2.93 1.67
N TYR A 127 -3.90 -2.99 2.37
CA TYR A 127 -5.24 -2.98 1.82
C TYR A 127 -5.82 -1.59 2.07
N ASP A 128 -5.71 -0.68 1.10
CA ASP A 128 -6.41 0.62 1.21
C ASP A 128 -7.93 0.48 1.00
N THR A 129 -8.41 -0.74 0.76
CA THR A 129 -9.78 -1.03 0.37
C THR A 129 -10.74 -0.87 1.52
N LEU A 130 -11.15 0.38 1.66
CA LEU A 130 -12.51 0.71 1.97
C LEU A 130 -13.43 0.17 0.85
N SER A 131 -14.68 -0.15 1.20
CA SER A 131 -15.71 -0.35 0.18
C SER A 131 -15.83 0.90 -0.69
N PRO A 132 -16.37 0.80 -1.92
CA PRO A 132 -16.57 1.98 -2.76
C PRO A 132 -17.22 3.14 -2.00
N GLU A 133 -18.20 2.86 -1.15
CA GLU A 133 -18.93 3.84 -0.33
C GLU A 133 -18.03 4.47 0.72
N MET A 134 -17.33 3.66 1.51
CA MET A 134 -16.40 4.13 2.53
C MET A 134 -15.22 4.92 1.90
N TRP A 135 -14.78 4.51 0.70
CA TRP A 135 -13.76 5.20 -0.07
C TRP A 135 -14.26 6.60 -0.48
N LYS A 136 -15.45 6.68 -1.08
CA LYS A 136 -16.09 7.97 -1.42
C LYS A 136 -16.17 8.86 -0.20
N GLU A 137 -16.74 8.36 0.90
CA GLU A 137 -16.88 9.13 2.14
C GLU A 137 -15.53 9.67 2.63
N LYS A 138 -14.51 8.80 2.78
CA LYS A 138 -13.15 9.20 3.20
C LYS A 138 -12.61 10.33 2.36
N HIS A 139 -12.73 10.24 1.04
CA HIS A 139 -12.11 11.21 0.14
C HIS A 139 -12.90 12.51 0.03
N LEU A 140 -14.22 12.45 0.02
CA LEU A 140 -15.07 13.64 -0.01
C LEU A 140 -14.93 14.48 1.27
N ARG A 141 -14.90 13.83 2.44
CA ARG A 141 -14.65 14.52 3.71
C ARG A 141 -13.30 15.24 3.73
N ARG A 142 -12.27 14.67 3.09
CA ARG A 142 -10.95 15.29 2.97
C ARG A 142 -10.97 16.50 2.04
N ILE A 143 -11.64 16.40 0.90
CA ILE A 143 -11.75 17.49 -0.08
C ILE A 143 -12.54 18.66 0.53
N ARG A 144 -13.60 18.36 1.29
CA ARG A 144 -14.43 19.33 2.00
C ARG A 144 -13.80 19.87 3.29
N SER A 145 -12.57 19.45 3.61
CA SER A 145 -11.84 19.84 4.82
C SER A 145 -12.58 19.52 6.13
N GLU A 146 -13.46 18.52 6.13
CA GLU A 146 -14.18 18.03 7.30
C GLU A 146 -13.30 17.15 8.21
N VAL A 147 -12.13 16.76 7.72
CA VAL A 147 -11.12 16.02 8.47
C VAL A 147 -9.75 16.68 8.29
N SER A 148 -9.03 16.87 9.39
CA SER A 148 -7.66 17.39 9.34
C SER A 148 -6.72 16.30 8.81
N VAL A 149 -6.13 16.54 7.63
CA VAL A 149 -5.11 15.67 7.05
C VAL A 149 -3.85 16.49 6.80
N PRO A 150 -2.96 16.60 7.81
CA PRO A 150 -1.70 17.31 7.68
C PRO A 150 -0.94 16.80 6.44
N MET A 151 -0.29 17.71 5.70
CA MET A 151 0.52 17.39 4.51
C MET A 151 -0.24 16.85 3.27
N ALA A 152 -1.58 16.78 3.29
CA ALA A 152 -2.36 16.32 2.12
C ALA A 152 -2.08 17.17 0.87
N GLY A 153 -2.01 18.49 1.00
CA GLY A 153 -1.77 19.41 -0.13
C GLY A 153 -0.41 19.26 -0.82
N ARG A 154 0.62 18.68 -0.18
CA ARG A 154 1.94 18.53 -0.82
C ARG A 154 2.10 17.22 -1.59
N PHE A 155 1.47 16.14 -1.12
CA PHE A 155 1.70 14.79 -1.63
C PHE A 155 0.46 14.15 -2.26
N ARG A 156 -0.73 14.72 -2.03
CA ARG A 156 -2.02 14.16 -2.48
C ARG A 156 -2.86 15.14 -3.31
N GLU A 157 -2.31 16.29 -3.68
CA GLU A 157 -3.03 17.33 -4.44
C GLU A 157 -3.60 16.78 -5.75
N ARG A 158 -2.78 16.15 -6.60
CA ARG A 158 -3.27 15.62 -7.88
C ARG A 158 -4.35 14.55 -7.69
N GLN A 159 -4.21 13.71 -6.65
CA GLN A 159 -5.22 12.71 -6.32
C GLN A 159 -6.54 13.37 -5.90
N GLN A 160 -6.50 14.36 -5.01
CA GLN A 160 -7.68 15.08 -4.58
C GLN A 160 -8.34 15.83 -5.73
N ALA A 161 -7.55 16.44 -6.62
CA ALA A 161 -8.03 17.09 -7.84
C ALA A 161 -8.75 16.10 -8.76
N LEU A 162 -8.17 14.93 -9.03
CA LEU A 162 -8.81 13.89 -9.86
C LEU A 162 -10.14 13.41 -9.28
N ILE A 163 -10.23 13.27 -7.96
CA ILE A 163 -11.47 12.86 -7.27
C ILE A 163 -12.52 13.97 -7.37
N ALA A 164 -12.13 15.22 -7.13
CA ALA A 164 -13.03 16.37 -7.26
C ALA A 164 -13.51 16.56 -8.72
N GLU A 165 -12.62 16.41 -9.70
CA GLU A 165 -12.94 16.44 -11.14
C GLU A 165 -13.97 15.34 -11.50
N ALA A 166 -13.78 14.12 -10.98
CA ALA A 166 -14.70 13.00 -11.22
C ALA A 166 -16.09 13.23 -10.57
N GLU A 167 -16.13 13.73 -9.32
CA GLU A 167 -17.38 14.09 -8.64
C GLU A 167 -18.10 15.22 -9.39
N ALA A 168 -17.39 16.26 -9.80
CA ALA A 168 -17.97 17.43 -10.48
C ALA A 168 -18.54 17.08 -11.87
N ARG A 169 -17.88 16.19 -12.60
CA ARG A 169 -18.29 15.82 -13.97
C ARG A 169 -19.47 14.85 -13.99
N ASP A 170 -19.41 13.79 -13.18
CA ASP A 170 -20.32 12.64 -13.30
C ASP A 170 -20.93 12.19 -11.94
N GLY A 171 -20.72 12.96 -10.87
CA GLY A 171 -21.21 12.62 -9.53
C GLY A 171 -20.73 11.27 -9.02
N ASN A 172 -21.63 10.51 -8.39
CA ASN A 172 -21.32 9.19 -7.84
C ASN A 172 -20.83 8.20 -8.89
N ALA A 173 -21.34 8.27 -10.13
CA ALA A 173 -20.92 7.38 -11.21
C ALA A 173 -19.45 7.65 -11.59
N GLY A 174 -19.03 8.91 -11.64
CA GLY A 174 -17.63 9.27 -11.87
C GLY A 174 -16.71 8.76 -10.77
N LEU A 175 -17.15 8.86 -9.51
CA LEU A 175 -16.42 8.34 -8.37
C LEU A 175 -16.29 6.81 -8.39
N ASP A 176 -17.34 6.10 -8.79
CA ASP A 176 -17.28 4.64 -8.98
C ASP A 176 -16.29 4.25 -10.07
N GLN A 177 -16.32 4.92 -11.22
CA GLN A 177 -15.37 4.66 -12.29
C GLN A 177 -13.93 4.94 -11.85
N LEU A 178 -13.71 6.05 -11.13
CA LEU A 178 -12.38 6.35 -10.60
C LEU A 178 -11.92 5.30 -9.58
N TYR A 179 -12.78 4.88 -8.65
CA TYR A 179 -12.49 3.81 -7.69
C TYR A 179 -12.08 2.52 -8.40
N LEU A 180 -12.80 2.11 -9.44
CA LEU A 180 -12.50 0.91 -10.22
C LEU A 180 -11.15 1.02 -10.93
N ARG A 181 -10.88 2.15 -11.59
CA ARG A 181 -9.59 2.40 -12.25
C ARG A 181 -8.40 2.40 -11.28
N MET A 182 -8.65 2.69 -10.01
CA MET A 182 -7.63 2.71 -8.96
C MET A 182 -7.45 1.33 -8.32
N SER A 183 -8.54 0.64 -8.00
CA SER A 183 -8.48 -0.64 -7.27
C SER A 183 -8.25 -1.84 -8.19
N THR A 184 -8.75 -1.81 -9.42
CA THR A 184 -8.75 -2.97 -10.31
C THR A 184 -7.73 -2.85 -11.45
N LEU A 185 -7.17 -3.99 -11.85
CA LEU A 185 -6.35 -4.11 -13.06
C LEU A 185 -7.09 -4.94 -14.11
N PRO A 186 -7.23 -4.46 -15.36
CA PRO A 186 -7.79 -5.27 -16.44
C PRO A 186 -7.01 -6.58 -16.63
N PRO A 187 -7.65 -7.70 -17.02
CA PRO A 187 -7.00 -9.01 -17.06
C PRO A 187 -5.68 -9.07 -17.84
N GLY A 188 -5.62 -8.42 -19.01
CA GLY A 188 -4.39 -8.36 -19.82
C GLY A 188 -3.25 -7.60 -19.12
N ILE A 189 -3.59 -6.48 -18.48
CA ILE A 189 -2.63 -5.68 -17.70
C ILE A 189 -2.18 -6.42 -16.45
N LEU A 190 -3.08 -7.11 -15.76
CA LEU A 190 -2.74 -7.90 -14.57
C LEU A 190 -1.77 -9.03 -14.94
N ALA A 191 -2.00 -9.73 -16.05
CA ALA A 191 -1.11 -10.78 -16.55
C ALA A 191 0.28 -10.24 -16.91
N GLU A 192 0.35 -9.09 -17.58
CA GLU A 192 1.62 -8.40 -17.87
C GLU A 192 2.33 -7.99 -16.57
N CYS A 193 1.62 -7.35 -15.64
CA CYS A 193 2.16 -6.97 -14.33
C CYS A 193 2.73 -8.16 -13.55
N LEU A 194 2.08 -9.32 -13.62
CA LEU A 194 2.55 -10.56 -12.99
C LEU A 194 3.83 -11.09 -13.65
N THR A 195 3.86 -11.08 -14.99
CA THR A 195 5.02 -11.52 -15.79
C THR A 195 6.25 -10.67 -15.50
N GLU A 196 6.06 -9.36 -15.40
CA GLU A 196 7.13 -8.38 -15.15
C GLU A 196 7.52 -8.28 -13.66
N GLY A 197 6.81 -9.00 -12.78
CA GLY A 197 7.05 -9.05 -11.34
C GLY A 197 6.62 -7.80 -10.58
N PHE A 198 5.85 -6.91 -11.21
CA PHE A 198 5.25 -5.71 -10.62
C PHE A 198 4.10 -6.03 -9.68
N VAL A 199 3.28 -7.00 -10.06
CA VAL A 199 2.34 -7.65 -9.16
C VAL A 199 2.92 -9.01 -8.80
N ARG A 200 2.78 -9.41 -7.54
CA ARG A 200 3.10 -10.76 -7.08
C ARG A 200 1.88 -11.38 -6.40
N VAL A 201 1.85 -12.71 -6.45
CA VAL A 201 0.85 -13.52 -5.77
C VAL A 201 1.28 -13.74 -4.33
N ILE A 202 0.52 -13.19 -3.39
CA ILE A 202 0.63 -13.45 -1.96
C ILE A 202 -0.74 -13.93 -1.50
N ARG A 203 -0.89 -15.24 -1.30
CA ARG A 203 -2.20 -15.82 -0.97
C ARG A 203 -2.69 -15.30 0.40
N PRO A 204 -3.98 -14.96 0.53
CA PRO A 204 -4.58 -14.70 1.83
C PRO A 204 -4.47 -15.89 2.76
N GLU A 205 -4.39 -15.62 4.06
CA GLU A 205 -4.46 -16.63 5.10
C GLU A 205 -5.82 -17.31 5.11
N ALA A 206 -5.87 -18.58 5.53
CA ALA A 206 -7.11 -19.36 5.56
C ALA A 206 -8.22 -18.67 6.37
N HIS A 207 -7.88 -18.00 7.47
CA HIS A 207 -8.87 -17.27 8.30
C HIS A 207 -9.48 -16.05 7.59
N LEU A 208 -8.81 -15.48 6.59
CA LEU A 208 -9.36 -14.41 5.74
C LEU A 208 -10.31 -14.95 4.66
N LEU A 209 -10.22 -16.26 4.36
CA LEU A 209 -11.06 -16.94 3.39
C LEU A 209 -12.30 -17.58 4.03
N ALA A 210 -12.25 -17.90 5.33
CA ALA A 210 -13.28 -18.66 6.05
C ALA A 210 -14.55 -17.87 6.45
N GLN A 211 -14.67 -16.59 6.08
CA GLN A 211 -15.76 -15.70 6.54
C GLN A 211 -17.12 -15.88 5.81
N ASP A 212 -17.40 -17.03 5.19
CA ASP A 212 -18.65 -17.27 4.41
C ASP A 212 -19.74 -18.08 5.16
N HIS A 213 -19.68 -18.16 6.49
CA HIS A 213 -20.71 -18.86 7.27
C HIS A 213 -21.16 -18.08 8.51
N SER A 214 -22.08 -17.13 8.31
CA SER A 214 -23.05 -16.70 9.33
C SER A 214 -24.20 -15.95 8.66
#